data_AF-A0A3R9QKV1-F1
#
_entry.id   AF-A0A3R9QKV1-F1
#
_cell.length_a   1.000
_cell.length_b   1.000
_cell.length_c   1.000
_cell.angle_alpha   90.00
_cell.angle_beta   90.00
_cell.angle_gamma   90.00
#
_symmetry.space_group_name_H-M   'P 1'
#
loop_
_entity.id
_entity.type
_entity.pdbx_description
1 polymer ?
#
loop_
_entity_poly.entity_id
_entity_poly.type
_entity_poly.pdbx_seq_one_letter_code
_entity_poly.pdbx_strand_id
1 'polypeptide(L)'
;MDVLLLFMAFATVAPFFFIRRGKWSLAIIQGALMLGMWDYFLSHFTSITVLNAPTSIIAFYGSLLLADVALIMFLISFFKEMAAKQKQWMPGMRSSTR
;
A
#
# COMPACT_ATOMS: atom_id res chain seq x y z
N MET A 1 17.57 -10.18 -1.74
CA MET A 1 16.16 -10.50 -1.43
C MET A 1 15.55 -9.52 -0.43
N ASP A 2 16.34 -8.62 0.18
CA ASP A 2 15.91 -7.77 1.29
C ASP A 2 14.96 -6.64 0.88
N VAL A 3 15.20 -6.04 -0.29
CA VAL A 3 14.31 -5.01 -0.85
C VAL A 3 12.92 -5.61 -1.15
N LEU A 4 12.87 -6.86 -1.62
CA LEU A 4 11.62 -7.55 -1.96
C LEU A 4 10.79 -7.86 -0.71
N LEU A 5 11.44 -8.24 0.40
CA LEU A 5 10.80 -8.38 1.71
C LEU A 5 10.21 -7.06 2.22
N LEU A 6 10.90 -5.94 2.00
CA LEU A 6 10.38 -4.62 2.34
C LEU A 6 9.08 -4.32 1.59
N PHE A 7 9.05 -4.57 0.28
CA PHE A 7 7.84 -4.40 -0.52
C PHE A 7 6.72 -5.38 -0.14
N MET A 8 7.04 -6.62 0.23
CA MET A 8 6.04 -7.56 0.76
C MET A 8 5.44 -7.07 2.08
N ALA A 9 6.25 -6.49 2.97
CA ALA A 9 5.75 -5.89 4.21
C ALA A 9 4.81 -4.72 3.90
N PHE A 10 5.17 -3.83 2.97
CA PHE A 10 4.28 -2.76 2.52
C PHE A 10 2.99 -3.27 1.88
N ALA A 11 3.08 -4.29 1.03
CA ALA A 11 1.93 -4.93 0.41
C ALA A 11 0.99 -5.55 1.45
N THR A 12 1.53 -6.01 2.59
CA THR A 12 0.75 -6.57 3.70
C THR A 12 -0.02 -5.50 4.49
N VAL A 13 0.52 -4.28 4.55
CA VAL A 13 -0.12 -3.14 5.21
C VAL A 13 -1.07 -2.38 4.27
N ALA A 14 -0.91 -2.52 2.95
CA ALA A 14 -1.72 -1.84 1.93
C ALA A 14 -3.25 -2.06 2.05
N PRO A 15 -3.79 -3.27 2.34
CA PRO A 15 -5.23 -3.46 2.55
C PRO A 15 -5.79 -2.58 3.66
N PHE A 16 -5.05 -2.45 4.77
CA PHE A 16 -5.45 -1.60 5.91
C PHE A 16 -5.52 -0.12 5.51
N PHE A 17 -4.60 0.33 4.65
CA PHE A 17 -4.65 1.68 4.09
C PHE A 17 -5.89 1.91 3.23
N PHE A 18 -6.25 0.95 2.38
CA PHE A 18 -7.44 1.06 1.55
C PHE A 18 -8.73 1.07 2.38
N ILE A 19 -8.81 0.26 3.45
CA ILE A 19 -9.94 0.26 4.39
C ILE A 19 -10.06 1.63 5.06
N ARG A 20 -8.96 2.21 5.56
CA ARG A 20 -8.97 3.52 6.22
C ARG A 20 -9.43 4.66 5.31
N ARG A 21 -9.27 4.51 3.98
CA ARG A 21 -9.72 5.48 2.97
C ARG A 21 -11.11 5.15 2.39
N GLY A 22 -11.82 4.16 2.94
CA GLY A 22 -13.16 3.75 2.51
C GLY A 22 -13.19 2.96 1.19
N LYS A 23 -12.03 2.55 0.65
CA LYS A 23 -11.92 1.82 -0.62
C LYS A 23 -11.93 0.30 -0.37
N TRP A 24 -13.06 -0.22 0.08
CA TRP A 24 -13.24 -1.62 0.45
C TRP A 24 -12.96 -2.62 -0.69
N SER A 25 -13.34 -2.28 -1.93
CA SER A 25 -13.07 -3.14 -3.10
C SER A 25 -11.58 -3.34 -3.35
N LEU A 26 -10.78 -2.27 -3.30
CA LEU A 26 -9.33 -2.34 -3.45
C LEU A 26 -8.68 -3.07 -2.27
N ALA A 27 -9.22 -2.94 -1.06
CA ALA A 27 -8.73 -3.69 0.09
C ALA A 27 -8.91 -5.20 -0.07
N ILE A 28 -10.08 -5.63 -0.56
CA ILE A 28 -10.37 -7.05 -0.80
C ILE A 28 -9.47 -7.61 -1.90
N ILE A 29 -9.35 -6.89 -3.03
CA ILE A 29 -8.47 -7.30 -4.14
C ILE A 29 -7.02 -7.36 -3.67
N GLN A 30 -6.54 -6.35 -2.95
CA GLN A 30 -5.18 -6.32 -2.43
C GLN A 30 -4.93 -7.42 -1.41
N GLY A 31 -5.92 -7.74 -0.57
CA GLY A 31 -5.83 -8.86 0.37
C GLY A 31 -5.70 -10.20 -0.34
N ALA A 32 -6.49 -10.44 -1.39
CA ALA A 32 -6.38 -11.65 -2.19
C ALA A 32 -5.02 -11.78 -2.91
N LEU A 33 -4.52 -10.68 -3.48
CA LEU A 33 -3.20 -10.64 -4.12
C LEU A 33 -2.06 -10.83 -3.10
N MET A 34 -2.17 -10.22 -1.92
CA MET A 34 -1.24 -10.38 -0.81
C MET A 34 -1.15 -11.85 -0.37
N LEU A 35 -2.28 -12.56 -0.25
CA LEU A 35 -2.29 -13.99 0.08
C LEU A 35 -1.56 -14.82 -0.97
N GLY A 36 -1.80 -14.57 -2.26
CA GLY A 36 -1.08 -15.26 -3.35
C GLY A 36 0.42 -14.94 -3.39
N MET A 37 0.80 -13.70 -3.06
CA MET A 37 2.20 -13.29 -2.95
C MET A 37 2.93 -14.01 -1.81
N TRP A 38 2.28 -14.18 -0.65
CA TRP A 38 2.83 -14.95 0.47
C TRP A 38 2.92 -16.45 0.18
N ASP A 39 1.92 -17.03 -0.49
CA ASP A 39 1.97 -18.43 -0.94
C ASP A 39 3.16 -18.68 -1.90
N TYR A 40 3.38 -17.77 -2.86
CA TYR A 40 4.54 -17.83 -3.76
C TYR A 40 5.87 -17.72 -3.01
N PHE A 41 5.97 -16.77 -2.07
CA PHE A 41 7.18 -16.58 -1.28
C PHE A 41 7.50 -17.80 -0.41
N LEU A 42 6.50 -18.37 0.26
CA LEU A 42 6.69 -19.57 1.09
C LEU A 42 7.04 -20.78 0.23
N SER A 43 6.41 -20.94 -0.93
CA SER A 43 6.75 -22.01 -1.86
C SER A 43 8.22 -21.99 -2.29
N HIS A 44 8.82 -20.80 -2.43
CA HIS A 44 10.24 -20.67 -2.76
C HIS A 44 11.16 -21.30 -1.69
N PHE A 45 10.70 -21.43 -0.44
CA PHE A 45 11.43 -22.06 0.67
C PHE A 45 11.02 -23.51 0.94
N THR A 46 9.76 -23.88 0.70
CA THR A 46 9.22 -25.20 1.09
C THR A 46 8.93 -26.14 -0.08
N SER A 47 9.09 -25.69 -1.33
CA SER A 47 8.73 -26.44 -2.56
C SER A 47 7.26 -26.89 -2.64
N ILE A 48 6.39 -26.36 -1.75
CA ILE A 48 4.96 -26.64 -1.70
C ILE A 48 4.25 -25.36 -2.14
N THR A 49 3.66 -25.36 -3.33
CA THR A 49 2.75 -24.31 -3.81
C THR A 49 1.30 -24.73 -3.59
N VAL A 50 0.47 -23.89 -2.98
CA VAL A 50 -0.99 -24.12 -2.94
C VAL A 50 -1.66 -23.61 -4.23
N LEU A 51 -1.13 -22.56 -4.86
CA LEU A 51 -1.56 -22.07 -6.18
C LEU A 51 -0.66 -22.56 -7.32
N ASN A 52 -1.25 -22.88 -8.47
CA ASN A 52 -0.52 -23.19 -9.71
C ASN A 52 0.55 -22.11 -10.02
N ALA A 53 1.74 -22.52 -10.43
CA ALA A 53 2.90 -21.64 -10.66
C ALA A 53 2.62 -20.36 -11.50
N PRO A 54 1.81 -20.37 -12.58
CA PRO A 54 1.52 -19.15 -13.35
C PRO A 54 0.66 -18.14 -12.58
N THR A 55 -0.32 -18.62 -11.81
CA THR A 55 -1.21 -17.79 -11.00
C THR A 55 -0.49 -17.11 -9.84
N SER A 56 0.48 -17.80 -9.24
CA SER A 56 1.28 -17.28 -8.12
C SER A 56 2.20 -16.14 -8.55
N ILE A 57 2.77 -16.21 -9.76
CA ILE A 57 3.60 -15.14 -10.34
C ILE A 57 2.77 -13.87 -10.60
N ILE A 58 1.58 -14.02 -11.18
CA ILE A 58 0.68 -12.89 -11.46
C ILE A 58 0.20 -12.25 -10.14
N ALA A 59 -0.14 -13.07 -9.13
CA ALA A 59 -0.51 -12.57 -7.81
C ALA A 59 0.65 -11.81 -7.14
N PHE A 60 1.88 -12.30 -7.30
CA PHE A 60 3.08 -11.67 -6.77
C PHE A 60 3.33 -10.28 -7.38
N TYR A 61 3.46 -10.19 -8.71
CA TYR A 61 3.70 -8.90 -9.39
C TYR A 61 2.49 -7.96 -9.32
N GLY A 62 1.27 -8.50 -9.33
CA GLY A 62 0.05 -7.72 -9.16
C GLY A 62 -0.05 -7.10 -7.76
N SER A 63 0.32 -7.84 -6.71
CA SER A 63 0.34 -7.34 -5.33
C SER A 63 1.37 -6.22 -5.15
N LEU A 64 2.56 -6.38 -5.75
CA LEU A 64 3.61 -5.36 -5.78
C LEU A 64 3.14 -4.07 -6.44
N LEU A 65 2.52 -4.17 -7.62
CA LEU A 65 2.06 -2.99 -8.35
C LEU A 65 0.95 -2.25 -7.58
N LEU A 66 -0.02 -2.96 -7.00
CA LEU A 66 -1.02 -2.31 -6.15
C LEU A 66 -0.43 -1.71 -4.86
N ALA A 67 0.60 -2.35 -4.29
CA ALA A 67 1.28 -1.82 -3.11
C ALA A 67 1.96 -0.48 -3.42
N ASP A 68 2.59 -0.35 -4.59
CA ASP A 68 3.19 0.91 -5.05
C ASP A 68 2.12 2.00 -5.25
N VAL A 69 0.99 1.65 -5.86
CA VAL A 69 -0.14 2.59 -6.00
C VAL A 69 -0.67 3.03 -4.63
N ALA A 70 -0.78 2.11 -3.68
CA ALA A 70 -1.19 2.40 -2.31
C ALA A 70 -0.20 3.37 -1.63
N LEU A 71 1.10 3.13 -1.81
CA LEU A 71 2.17 3.94 -1.25
C LEU A 71 2.19 5.35 -1.85
N ILE A 72 2.01 5.49 -3.16
CA ILE A 72 1.89 6.79 -3.84
C ILE A 72 0.66 7.55 -3.32
N MET A 73 -0.50 6.88 -3.22
CA MET A 73 -1.71 7.50 -2.67
C MET A 73 -1.52 7.92 -1.20
N PHE A 74 -0.79 7.12 -0.41
CA PHE A 74 -0.43 7.45 0.95
C PHE A 74 0.47 8.69 1.01
N LEU A 75 1.55 8.74 0.23
CA LEU A 75 2.45 9.90 0.16
C LEU A 75 1.70 11.17 -0.21
N ILE A 76 0.89 11.14 -1.27
CA ILE A 76 0.10 12.31 -1.71
C ILE A 76 -0.80 12.81 -0.58
N SER A 77 -1.45 11.88 0.12
CA SER A 77 -2.35 12.26 1.22
C SER A 77 -1.60 12.79 2.42
N PHE A 78 -0.45 12.19 2.76
CA PHE A 78 0.42 12.64 3.84
C PHE A 78 0.95 14.05 3.56
N PHE A 79 1.44 14.32 2.36
CA PHE A 79 1.90 15.65 1.96
C PHE A 79 0.75 16.67 1.96
N LYS A 80 -0.45 16.29 1.53
CA LYS A 80 -1.65 17.16 1.63
C LYS A 80 -1.99 17.49 3.09
N GLU A 81 -1.98 16.52 3.98
CA GLU A 81 -2.25 16.73 5.41
C GLU A 81 -1.17 17.59 6.07
N MET A 82 0.10 17.39 5.73
CA MET A 82 1.21 18.22 6.19
C MET A 82 1.10 19.67 5.69
N ALA A 83 0.78 19.87 4.40
CA ALA A 83 0.54 21.19 3.84
C ALA A 83 -0.66 21.90 4.49
N ALA A 84 -1.73 21.16 4.79
CA ALA A 84 -2.89 21.69 5.51
C ALA A 84 -2.54 22.09 6.96
N LYS A 85 -1.79 21.25 7.69
CA LYS A 85 -1.29 21.58 9.04
C LYS A 85 -0.36 22.78 9.04
N GLN A 86 0.53 22.90 8.06
CA GLN A 86 1.44 24.05 7.92
C GLN A 86 0.65 25.35 7.67
N LYS A 87 -0.39 25.30 6.83
CA LYS A 87 -1.29 26.44 6.57
C LYS A 87 -2.10 26.85 7.81
N GLN A 88 -2.42 25.91 8.69
CA GLN A 88 -3.10 26.18 9.96
C GLN A 88 -2.17 26.72 11.04
N TRP A 89 -0.89 26.34 11.03
CA TRP A 89 0.16 26.86 11.93
C TRP A 89 0.63 28.26 11.56
N MET A 90 0.44 28.68 10.32
CA MET A 90 0.53 30.08 9.92
C MET A 90 -0.88 30.63 9.66
N PRO A 91 -1.70 30.90 10.71
CA PRO A 91 -2.82 31.78 10.51
C PRO A 91 -2.20 33.08 10.02
N GLY A 92 -2.42 33.39 8.75
CA GLY A 92 -1.89 34.59 8.15
C GLY A 92 -2.16 35.73 9.12
N MET A 93 -1.10 36.46 9.46
CA MET A 93 -1.22 37.80 10.01
C MET A 93 -2.00 38.62 8.98
N ARG A 94 -3.32 38.44 8.95
CA ARG A 94 -4.24 39.37 8.34
C ARG A 94 -4.13 40.57 9.25
N SER A 95 -3.26 41.49 8.82
CA SER A 95 -3.18 42.82 9.36
C SER A 95 -4.60 43.35 9.50
N SER A 96 -4.96 43.60 10.75
CA SER A 96 -5.95 44.60 11.10
C SER A 96 -5.57 45.86 10.33
N THR A 97 -6.30 46.18 9.27
CA THR A 97 -6.15 47.43 8.56
C THR A 97 -7.54 47.92 8.24
N ARG A 98 -8.04 48.70 9.22
CA ARG A 98 -9.11 49.69 9.16
C ARG A 98 -10.50 49.24 8.71
#